data_AF-A0A1Y6K2G8-F1
#
_entry.id   AF-A0A1Y6K2G8-F1
#
_cell.length_a   1.000
_cell.length_b   1.000
_cell.length_c   1.000
_cell.angle_alpha   90.00
_cell.angle_beta   90.00
_cell.angle_gamma   90.00
#
_symmetry.space_group_name_H-M   'P 1'
#
loop_
_entity.id
_entity.type
_entity.pdbx_description
1 polymer ?
#
loop_
_entity_poly.entity_id
_entity_poly.type
_entity_poly.pdbx_seq_one_letter_code
_entity_poly.pdbx_strand_id
1 'polypeptide(L)' 'MERVQILLDPEQKQILKKIAKQENRNFSELVRNMLDEQINKHLRTQLAAAAQALRDDYEADQELTAFTAVDGDDFNA' A
#
# COMPACT_ATOMS: atom_id res chain seq x y z
N MET A 1 19.60 -6.60 -6.60
CA MET A 1 18.70 -6.12 -7.68
C MET A 1 18.91 -7.01 -8.89
N GLU A 2 17.83 -7.40 -9.56
CA GLU A 2 17.87 -8.23 -10.77
C GLU A 2 17.50 -7.40 -12.00
N ARG A 3 18.09 -7.73 -13.16
CA ARG A 3 17.80 -7.04 -14.42
C ARG A 3 16.58 -7.68 -15.07
N VAL A 4 15.51 -6.91 -15.18
CA VAL A 4 14.27 -7.32 -15.85
C VAL A 4 14.05 -6.48 -17.10
N GLN A 5 13.53 -7.08 -18.16
CA GLN A 5 13.03 -6.38 -19.34
C GLN A 5 11.50 -6.34 -19.26
N ILE A 6 10.93 -5.14 -19.37
CA ILE A 6 9.48 -4.93 -19.42
C ILE A 6 9.08 -4.43 -20.80
N LEU A 7 8.02 -5.01 -21.34
CA LEU A 7 7.39 -4.51 -22.56
C LEU A 7 6.45 -3.36 -22.17
N LEU A 8 6.57 -2.24 -22.88
CA LEU A 8 5.72 -1.07 -22.68
C LEU A 8 5.20 -0.61 -24.02
N ASP A 9 3.99 -0.08 -24.03
CA ASP A 9 3.49 0.61 -25.21
C ASP A 9 4.40 1.80 -25.54
N PRO A 10 4.60 2.11 -26.83
CA PRO A 10 5.44 3.24 -27.24
C PRO A 10 5.03 4.56 -26.57
N GLU A 11 3.72 4.78 -26.41
CA GLU A 11 3.17 5.96 -25.76
C GLU A 11 3.52 6.03 -24.27
N GLN A 12 3.34 4.93 -23.53
CA GLN A 12 3.70 4.83 -22.11
C GLN A 12 5.18 5.16 -21.90
N LYS A 13 6.05 4.59 -22.75
CA LYS A 13 7.49 4.87 -22.69
C LYS A 13 7.81 6.35 -22.90
N GLN A 14 7.12 7.03 -23.81
CA GLN A 14 7.32 8.47 -24.04
C GLN A 14 6.84 9.31 -22.86
N ILE A 15 5.68 8.98 -22.29
CA ILE A 15 5.14 9.66 -21.10
C ILE A 15 6.11 9.51 -19.93
N LEU A 16 6.54 8.28 -19.62
CA LEU A 16 7.47 8.00 -18.53
C LEU A 16 8.82 8.70 -18.73
N LYS A 17 9.31 8.79 -19.97
CA LYS A 17 10.54 9.56 -20.27
C LYS A 17 10.38 11.06 -20.01
N LYS A 18 9.21 11.63 -20.33
CA LYS A 18 8.93 13.05 -20.06
C LYS A 18 8.89 13.31 -18.56
N ILE A 19 8.21 12.45 -17.80
CA ILE A 19 8.14 12.53 -16.33
C ILE A 19 9.54 12.44 -15.72
N ALA A 20 10.32 11.42 -16.10
CA ALA A 20 11.68 11.24 -15.59
C ALA A 20 12.58 12.46 -15.86
N LYS A 21 12.43 13.09 -17.04
CA LYS A 21 13.15 14.32 -17.38
C LYS A 21 12.70 15.51 -16.53
N GLN A 22 11.38 15.68 -16.33
CA GLN A 22 10.82 16.77 -15.51
C GLN A 22 11.26 16.67 -14.05
N GLU A 23 11.33 15.45 -13.52
CA GLU A 23 11.72 15.20 -12.13
C GLU A 23 13.24 15.10 -11.94
N ASN A 24 14.03 15.15 -13.02
CA ASN A 24 15.48 14.93 -13.03
C ASN A 24 15.88 13.57 -12.40
N ARG A 25 15.14 12.52 -12.74
CA ARG A 25 15.32 11.15 -12.21
C ARG A 25 15.71 10.17 -13.30
N ASN A 26 16.34 9.08 -12.90
CA ASN A 26 16.61 7.98 -13.81
C ASN A 26 15.30 7.26 -14.20
N PHE A 27 15.15 6.95 -15.49
CA PHE A 27 13.96 6.23 -16.00
C PHE A 27 13.69 4.92 -15.26
N SER A 28 14.71 4.10 -15.02
CA SER A 28 14.55 2.83 -14.31
C SER A 28 14.20 3.03 -12.83
N GLU A 29 14.66 4.13 -12.22
CA GLU A 29 14.28 4.47 -10.85
C GLU A 29 12.82 4.90 -10.78
N LEU A 30 12.38 5.78 -11.68
CA LEU A 30 10.98 6.19 -11.79
C LEU A 30 10.07 4.96 -11.96
N VAL A 31 10.39 4.08 -12.91
CA VAL A 31 9.60 2.88 -13.18
C VAL A 31 9.51 1.97 -11.95
N ARG A 32 10.62 1.77 -11.22
CA ARG A 32 10.60 0.96 -9.99
C ARG A 32 9.69 1.57 -8.94
N ASN A 33 9.81 2.87 -8.68
CA ASN A 33 8.98 3.52 -7.66
C ASN A 33 7.49 3.45 -8.00
N MET A 34 7.13 3.64 -9.27
CA MET A 34 5.74 3.50 -9.72
C MET A 34 5.22 2.06 -9.56
N LEU A 35 6.08 1.06 -9.79
CA LEU A 35 5.73 -0.35 -9.53
C LEU A 35 5.54 -0.58 -8.02
N ASP A 36 6.45 -0.10 -7.18
CA ASP A 36 6.38 -0.25 -5.72
C ASP A 36 5.11 0.41 -5.16
N GLU A 37 4.75 1.60 -5.65
CA GLU A 37 3.51 2.28 -5.28
C GLU A 37 2.27 1.45 -5.62
N GLN A 38 2.23 0.83 -6.81
CA GLN A 38 1.09 0.00 -7.21
C GLN A 38 1.02 -1.32 -6.43
N ILE A 39 2.17 -1.95 -6.16
CA ILE A 39 2.24 -3.13 -5.31
C ILE A 39 1.69 -2.80 -3.92
N ASN A 40 2.16 -1.71 -3.31
CA ASN A 40 1.69 -1.27 -1.99
C ASN A 40 0.21 -0.93 -1.98
N LYS A 41 -0.30 -0.26 -3.02
CA LYS A 41 -1.73 0.03 -3.17
C LYS A 41 -2.54 -1.25 -3.22
N HIS A 42 -2.12 -2.22 -4.03
CA HIS A 42 -2.80 -3.50 -4.15
C HIS A 42 -2.83 -4.28 -2.83
N LEU A 43 -1.69 -4.35 -2.13
CA LEU A 43 -1.60 -4.98 -0.80
C LEU A 43 -2.53 -4.30 0.22
N ARG A 44 -2.56 -2.97 0.25
CA ARG A 44 -3.46 -2.21 1.15
C ARG A 44 -4.93 -2.48 0.84
N THR A 45 -5.30 -2.56 -0.45
CA THR A 45 -6.67 -2.91 -0.84
C THR A 45 -7.05 -4.31 -0.39
N GLN A 46 -6.15 -5.29 -0.52
CA GLN A 46 -6.40 -6.65 -0.02
C GLN A 46 -6.56 -6.68 1.50
N LEU A 47 -5.67 -6.00 2.24
CA LEU A 47 -5.77 -5.90 3.69
C LEU A 47 -7.06 -5.23 4.14
N ALA A 48 -7.48 -4.14 3.47
CA ALA A 48 -8.73 -3.47 3.77
C ALA A 48 -9.94 -4.38 3.52
N ALA A 49 -9.93 -5.15 2.43
CA ALA A 49 -10.99 -6.12 2.14
C ALA A 49 -11.03 -7.25 3.19
N ALA A 50 -9.87 -7.77 3.60
CA ALA A 50 -9.78 -8.78 4.64
C ALA A 50 -10.26 -8.25 6.00
N ALA A 51 -9.84 -7.04 6.38
CA ALA A 51 -10.31 -6.39 7.60
C ALA A 51 -11.82 -6.15 7.58
N GLN A 52 -12.38 -5.74 6.45
CA GLN A 52 -13.82 -5.57 6.30
C GLN A 52 -14.58 -6.89 6.40
N ALA A 53 -14.01 -7.99 5.88
CA ALA A 53 -14.62 -9.32 6.00
C ALA A 53 -14.60 -9.85 7.44
N LEU A 54 -13.56 -9.53 8.22
CA LEU A 54 -13.43 -9.92 9.62
C LEU A 54 -14.19 -9.00 10.59
N ARG A 55 -14.76 -7.91 10.09
CA ARG A 55 -15.40 -6.89 10.92
C ARG A 55 -16.63 -7.43 11.65
N ASP A 56 -17.49 -8.17 10.94
CA ASP A 56 -18.74 -8.68 11.51
C ASP A 56 -18.43 -9.72 12.61
N ASP A 57 -17.41 -10.56 12.39
CA ASP A 57 -16.94 -11.53 13.39
C ASP A 57 -16.34 -10.81 14.62
N TYR A 58 -15.56 -9.75 14.41
CA TYR A 58 -14.99 -8.94 15.49
C TYR A 58 -16.06 -8.19 16.30
N GLU A 59 -17.10 -7.65 15.66
CA GLU A 59 -18.19 -6.93 16.34
C GLU A 59 -19.15 -7.90 17.08
N ALA A 60 -19.29 -9.14 16.62
CA ALA A 60 -20.17 -10.14 17.23
C ALA A 60 -19.51 -10.94 18.36
N ASP A 61 -18.19 -11.05 18.36
CA ASP A 61 -17.44 -11.81 19.38
C ASP A 61 -17.02 -10.94 20.57
N GLN A 62 -17.67 -11.16 21.70
CA GLN A 62 -17.40 -10.44 22.96
C GLN A 62 -16.02 -10.77 23.55
N GLU A 63 -15.41 -11.92 23.23
CA GLU A 63 -14.04 -12.23 23.67
C GLU A 63 -13.00 -11.40 22.91
N LEU A 64 -13.22 -11.13 21.62
CA LEU A 64 -12.32 -10.32 20.80
C LEU A 64 -12.32 -8.84 21.17
N THR A 65 -13.42 -8.36 21.76
CA THR A 65 -13.55 -6.99 22.29
C THR A 65 -13.31 -6.89 23.80
N ALA A 66 -13.15 -8.00 24.52
CA ALA A 66 -12.99 -8.04 25.98
C ALA A 66 -11.80 -7.20 26.48
N PHE A 67 -10.72 -7.09 25.70
CA PHE A 67 -9.54 -6.29 26.04
C PHE A 67 -9.65 -4.81 25.63
N THR A 68 -10.70 -4.38 24.94
CA THR A 68 -10.98 -2.94 24.75
C THR A 68 -11.54 -2.28 26.00
N ALA A 69 -12.01 -3.09 26.95
CA ALA A 69 -12.37 -2.69 28.31
C ALA A 69 -11.16 -2.73 29.26
N VAL A 70 -9.93 -2.46 28.78
CA VAL A 70 -8.89 -2.00 29.72
C VAL A 70 -9.37 -0.65 30.21
N ASP A 71 -9.90 -0.64 31.45
CA ASP A 71 -10.15 0.55 32.26
C ASP A 71 -9.02 1.53 31.98
N GLY A 72 -9.38 2.76 31.60
CA GLY A 72 -8.43 3.83 31.45
C GLY A 72 -7.68 3.99 32.77
N ASP A 73 -6.53 3.35 32.87
CA ASP A 73 -5.57 3.66 33.92
C ASP A 73 -5.34 5.15 33.80
N ASP A 74 -5.69 5.83 34.87
CA ASP A 74 -5.62 7.27 35.06
C ASP A 74 -4.18 7.69 34.72
N PHE A 75 -3.94 8.12 33.49
CA PHE A 75 -2.68 8.73 33.05
C PHE A 75 -2.59 10.16 33.60
N ASN A 76 -2.85 10.35 34.90
CA ASN A 76 -2.69 11.61 35.60
C ASN A 76 -2.08 11.41 37.00
N ALA A 77 -0.80 11.82 37.07
CA ALA A 77 -0.03 12.31 38.22
C ALA A 77 0.52 11.29 39.24
#